data_AF-A0A3A8Z7H8-F1
#
_entry.id   AF-A0A3A8Z7H8-F1
#
_cell.length_a   1.000
_cell.length_b   1.000
_cell.length_c   1.000
_cell.angle_alpha   90.00
_cell.angle_beta   90.00
_cell.angle_gamma   90.00
#
_symmetry.space_group_name_H-M   'P 1'
#
loop_
_entity.id
_entity.type
_entity.pdbx_description
1 polymer ?
#
loop_
_entity_poly.entity_id
_entity_poly.type
_entity_poly.pdbx_seq_one_letter_code
_entity_poly.pdbx_strand_id
1 'polypeptide(L)'
;MEQKNRLFIVIAIVALIAGAMLTSFGRGLFALRTPKVVLPSSSASADEPPDSSSLRQDYQRVEVTTQTVTGVVSTLARPTSYYRELTVETFWDGGSSTAQVQVWTDGGWSHSRQTLPSGAVRHDLTDGETLYYWYDGSQQYRTAPADSRSSDLAQHIPTYETVLELDSDEIVSAGHESRGELPCILVEVRPGRSQQIQRYWVSVDSGLLVSAETEEDGRLIYRMTAFSPVQSPCPADASFALPDREVLHTVGG
;
A
#
# COMPACT_ATOMS: atom_id res chain seq x y z
N MET A 1 12.12 -18.32 -54.98
CA MET A 1 10.92 -17.71 -54.37
C MET A 1 11.00 -16.21 -54.67
N GLU A 2 10.27 -15.79 -55.69
CA GLU A 2 10.48 -14.53 -56.43
C GLU A 2 10.24 -13.26 -55.60
N GLN A 3 11.01 -12.21 -55.93
CA GLN A 3 10.98 -10.86 -55.35
C GLN A 3 9.55 -10.26 -55.24
N LYS A 4 8.64 -10.66 -56.13
CA LYS A 4 7.22 -10.25 -56.11
C LYS A 4 6.50 -10.70 -54.83
N ASN A 5 6.77 -11.89 -54.32
CA ASN A 5 6.12 -12.41 -53.11
C ASN A 5 6.61 -11.72 -51.84
N ARG A 6 7.87 -11.26 -51.81
CA ARG A 6 8.41 -10.48 -50.67
C ARG A 6 7.80 -9.08 -50.61
N LEU A 7 7.57 -8.43 -51.76
CA LEU A 7 6.94 -7.11 -51.80
C LEU A 7 5.48 -7.15 -51.31
N PHE A 8 4.72 -8.17 -51.69
CA PHE A 8 3.35 -8.37 -51.19
C PHE A 8 3.30 -8.57 -49.67
N ILE A 9 4.23 -9.32 -49.10
CA ILE A 9 4.31 -9.54 -47.64
C ILE A 9 4.63 -8.23 -46.92
N VAL A 10 5.57 -7.43 -47.43
CA VAL A 10 5.93 -6.13 -46.81
C VAL A 10 4.75 -5.15 -46.85
N ILE A 11 4.04 -5.07 -47.98
CA ILE A 11 2.85 -4.20 -48.11
C ILE A 11 1.75 -4.65 -47.13
N ALA A 12 1.53 -5.96 -46.99
CA ALA A 12 0.55 -6.50 -46.07
C ALA A 12 0.89 -6.15 -44.61
N ILE A 13 2.16 -6.26 -44.20
CA ILE A 13 2.60 -5.91 -42.84
C ILE A 13 2.42 -4.42 -42.56
N VAL A 14 2.82 -3.55 -43.49
CA VAL A 14 2.67 -2.08 -43.33
C VAL A 14 1.20 -1.69 -43.23
N ALA A 15 0.33 -2.28 -44.05
CA ALA A 15 -1.12 -2.03 -43.98
C ALA A 15 -1.72 -2.48 -42.64
N LEU A 16 -1.23 -3.61 -42.09
CA LEU A 16 -1.69 -4.15 -40.81
C LEU A 16 -1.27 -3.25 -39.64
N ILE A 17 -0.02 -2.75 -39.65
CA ILE A 17 0.47 -1.80 -38.65
C ILE A 17 -0.29 -0.47 -38.71
N ALA A 18 -0.50 0.07 -39.92
CA ALA A 18 -1.26 1.31 -40.11
C ALA A 18 -2.71 1.18 -39.63
N GLY A 19 -3.36 0.04 -39.91
CA GLY A 19 -4.71 -0.25 -39.41
C GLY A 19 -4.78 -0.32 -37.88
N ALA A 20 -3.80 -0.96 -37.24
CA ALA A 20 -3.73 -1.05 -35.78
C ALA A 20 -3.47 0.30 -35.09
N MET A 21 -2.66 1.17 -35.70
CA MET A 21 -2.44 2.53 -35.18
C MET A 21 -3.72 3.39 -35.28
N LEU A 22 -4.49 3.25 -36.36
CA LEU A 22 -5.72 4.02 -36.56
C LEU A 22 -6.83 3.62 -35.57
N THR A 23 -6.92 2.34 -35.20
CA THR A 23 -7.89 1.87 -34.19
C THR A 23 -7.47 2.26 -32.77
N SER A 24 -6.16 2.35 -32.50
CA SER A 24 -5.63 2.77 -31.20
C SER A 24 -5.86 4.26 -30.93
N PHE A 25 -5.67 5.14 -31.93
CA PHE A 25 -5.88 6.59 -31.77
C PHE A 25 -7.33 7.06 -32.02
N GLY A 26 -8.13 6.31 -32.79
CA GLY A 26 -9.51 6.70 -33.14
C GLY A 26 -10.55 6.58 -32.01
N ARG A 27 -10.26 5.82 -30.95
CA ARG A 27 -11.17 5.65 -29.79
C ARG A 27 -11.00 6.74 -28.71
N GLY A 28 -9.92 7.51 -28.74
CA GLY A 28 -9.65 8.57 -27.75
C GLY A 28 -10.37 9.90 -28.00
N LEU A 29 -10.98 10.09 -29.17
CA LEU A 29 -11.56 11.38 -29.59
C LEU A 29 -13.09 11.50 -29.45
N PHE A 30 -13.78 10.45 -28.97
CA PHE A 30 -15.26 10.43 -28.85
C PHE A 30 -15.81 10.39 -27.43
N ALA A 31 -15.03 10.79 -26.41
CA ALA A 31 -15.50 10.93 -25.04
C ALA A 31 -15.58 12.39 -24.56
N LEU A 32 -16.22 13.27 -25.34
CA LEU A 32 -16.63 14.61 -24.88
C LEU A 32 -17.97 14.54 -24.12
N ARG A 33 -18.00 13.77 -23.02
CA ARG A 33 -19.05 13.88 -22.00
C ARG A 33 -18.41 13.92 -20.62
N THR A 34 -17.70 15.00 -20.34
CA THR A 34 -17.42 15.40 -18.96
C THR A 34 -18.77 15.70 -18.30
N PRO A 35 -19.18 14.97 -17.24
CA PRO A 35 -20.41 15.30 -16.53
C PRO A 35 -20.28 16.71 -15.95
N LYS A 36 -21.22 17.59 -16.33
CA LYS A 36 -21.32 18.95 -15.80
C LYS A 36 -21.76 18.84 -14.34
N VAL A 37 -20.83 19.04 -13.41
CA VAL A 37 -21.12 19.21 -12.00
C VAL A 37 -21.90 20.52 -11.84
N VAL A 38 -23.20 20.41 -11.55
CA VAL A 38 -24.04 21.55 -11.17
C VAL A 38 -23.86 21.74 -9.67
N LEU A 39 -23.06 22.74 -9.29
CA LEU A 39 -23.06 23.20 -7.91
C LEU A 39 -24.43 23.83 -7.61
N PRO A 40 -25.07 23.50 -6.47
CA PRO A 40 -26.29 24.20 -6.06
C PRO A 40 -25.97 25.69 -5.88
N SER A 41 -26.72 26.54 -6.57
CA SER A 41 -26.64 27.99 -6.42
C SER A 41 -26.92 28.35 -4.96
N SER A 42 -25.96 28.99 -4.29
CA SER A 42 -26.17 29.59 -2.97
C SER A 42 -27.20 30.71 -3.09
N SER A 43 -28.47 30.39 -2.88
CA SER A 43 -29.49 31.38 -2.55
C SER A 43 -29.26 31.79 -1.10
N ALA A 44 -28.52 32.88 -0.93
CA ALA A 44 -28.48 33.61 0.32
C ALA A 44 -29.88 34.21 0.60
N SER A 45 -30.48 33.78 1.70
CA SER A 45 -31.49 34.55 2.41
C SER A 45 -30.98 34.73 3.84
N ALA A 46 -30.72 35.98 4.19
CA ALA A 46 -30.27 36.40 5.51
C ALA A 46 -31.42 36.38 6.51
N ASP A 47 -31.15 35.81 7.69
CA ASP A 47 -31.45 36.35 9.04
C ASP A 47 -31.63 35.21 10.05
N GLU A 48 -30.58 34.88 10.81
CA GLU A 48 -30.62 34.45 12.23
C GLU A 48 -29.19 34.33 12.81
N PRO A 49 -28.99 34.54 14.13
CA PRO A 49 -27.68 34.77 14.75
C PRO A 49 -26.84 33.49 14.86
N PRO A 50 -25.50 33.60 15.05
CA PRO A 50 -24.60 32.48 14.86
C PRO A 50 -24.67 31.54 16.07
N ASP A 51 -25.25 30.35 15.87
CA ASP A 51 -25.02 29.24 16.76
C ASP A 51 -23.69 28.57 16.35
N SER A 52 -22.74 28.57 17.27
CA SER A 52 -21.40 28.03 17.07
C SER A 52 -21.44 26.49 17.09
N SER A 53 -22.04 25.89 16.07
CA SER A 53 -21.83 24.48 15.74
C SER A 53 -21.00 24.43 14.46
N SER A 54 -19.73 24.11 14.68
CA SER A 54 -18.71 23.75 13.71
C SER A 54 -19.24 23.31 12.34
N LEU A 55 -18.82 24.06 11.33
CA LEU A 55 -18.81 23.67 9.92
C LEU A 55 -18.33 22.22 9.76
N ARG A 56 -19.24 21.25 9.80
CA ARG A 56 -19.03 19.97 9.13
C ARG A 56 -19.10 20.29 7.65
N GLN A 57 -17.94 20.50 7.05
CA GLN A 57 -17.80 20.34 5.62
C GLN A 57 -18.30 18.93 5.30
N ASP A 58 -19.46 18.83 4.66
CA ASP A 58 -20.00 17.58 4.11
C ASP A 58 -19.09 17.15 2.97
N TYR A 59 -17.95 16.56 3.32
CA TYR A 59 -17.15 15.79 2.38
C TYR A 59 -17.98 14.58 1.98
N GLN A 60 -18.48 14.57 0.74
CA GLN A 60 -19.15 13.39 0.20
C GLN A 60 -18.15 12.24 0.20
N ARG A 61 -18.31 11.31 1.15
CA ARG A 61 -17.44 10.15 1.30
C ARG A 61 -17.46 9.34 0.02
N VAL A 62 -16.29 9.12 -0.57
CA VAL A 62 -16.17 8.31 -1.78
C VAL A 62 -16.65 6.89 -1.48
N GLU A 63 -17.56 6.41 -2.31
CA GLU A 63 -18.05 5.04 -2.24
C GLU A 63 -16.93 4.07 -2.60
N VAL A 64 -16.67 3.13 -1.70
CA VAL A 64 -15.69 2.07 -1.89
C VAL A 64 -16.44 0.80 -2.26
N THR A 65 -16.20 0.31 -3.46
CA THR A 65 -16.74 -0.94 -4.00
C THR A 65 -15.61 -1.83 -4.48
N THR A 66 -15.91 -3.07 -4.85
CA THR A 66 -14.89 -4.00 -5.39
C THR A 66 -14.21 -3.47 -6.66
N GLN A 67 -14.89 -2.60 -7.42
CA GLN A 67 -14.35 -1.98 -8.63
C GLN A 67 -13.56 -0.69 -8.37
N THR A 68 -13.84 0.04 -7.29
CA THR A 68 -13.21 1.35 -7.02
C THR A 68 -12.09 1.29 -6.00
N VAL A 69 -12.00 0.22 -5.20
CA VAL A 69 -11.19 0.22 -3.99
C VAL A 69 -9.70 0.41 -4.22
N THR A 70 -9.10 -0.21 -5.24
CA THR A 70 -7.67 -0.03 -5.56
C THR A 70 -7.37 1.42 -5.92
N GLY A 71 -8.27 2.05 -6.69
CA GLY A 71 -8.23 3.47 -7.01
C GLY A 71 -8.32 4.34 -5.75
N VAL A 72 -9.25 4.05 -4.83
CA VAL A 72 -9.36 4.81 -3.57
C VAL A 72 -8.11 4.64 -2.71
N VAL A 73 -7.61 3.42 -2.51
CA VAL A 73 -6.38 3.15 -1.74
C VAL A 73 -5.17 3.85 -2.37
N SER A 74 -5.09 3.95 -3.70
CA SER A 74 -4.00 4.69 -4.36
C SER A 74 -3.98 6.19 -4.05
N THR A 75 -5.11 6.77 -3.63
CA THR A 75 -5.18 8.18 -3.22
C THR A 75 -4.73 8.39 -1.76
N LEU A 76 -4.68 7.32 -0.97
CA LEU A 76 -4.17 7.36 0.39
C LEU A 76 -2.64 7.30 0.33
N ALA A 77 -2.01 8.47 0.41
CA ALA A 77 -0.56 8.58 0.39
C ALA A 77 0.03 8.12 1.73
N ARG A 78 0.97 7.16 1.68
CA ARG A 78 1.78 6.80 2.84
C ARG A 78 2.59 8.03 3.28
N PRO A 79 2.64 8.37 4.58
CA PRO A 79 3.51 9.43 5.05
C PRO A 79 4.96 9.09 4.71
N THR A 80 5.71 10.09 4.26
CA THR A 80 7.14 9.96 3.95
C THR A 80 8.03 9.98 5.21
N SER A 81 7.43 10.33 6.36
CA SER A 81 8.10 10.41 7.65
C SER A 81 7.17 9.93 8.76
N TYR A 82 7.48 8.79 9.38
CA TYR A 82 6.67 8.25 10.47
C TYR A 82 7.42 7.23 11.35
N TYR A 83 6.79 6.91 12.48
CA TYR A 83 7.07 5.76 13.31
C TYR A 83 5.79 4.97 13.58
N ARG A 84 5.89 3.64 13.56
CA ARG A 84 4.79 2.75 13.96
C ARG A 84 5.32 1.48 14.61
N GLU A 85 4.40 0.82 15.32
CA GLU A 85 4.60 -0.53 15.84
C GLU A 85 3.54 -1.46 15.26
N LEU A 86 3.94 -2.70 14.98
CA LEU A 86 3.04 -3.73 14.50
C LEU A 86 3.39 -5.10 15.09
N THR A 87 2.39 -5.96 15.17
CA THR A 87 2.52 -7.36 15.53
C THR A 87 2.25 -8.22 14.30
N VAL A 88 3.11 -9.21 14.05
CA VAL A 88 2.93 -10.22 13.01
C VAL A 88 2.79 -11.59 13.67
N GLU A 89 1.78 -12.33 13.26
CA GLU A 89 1.44 -13.65 13.76
C GLU A 89 1.28 -14.64 12.60
N THR A 90 1.75 -15.86 12.82
CA THR A 90 1.53 -17.00 11.91
C THR A 90 1.02 -18.16 12.74
N PHE A 91 0.00 -18.85 12.23
CA PHE A 91 -0.69 -19.92 12.95
C PHE A 91 -0.64 -21.22 12.14
N TRP A 92 -0.49 -22.35 12.83
CA TRP A 92 -0.54 -23.69 12.26
C TRP A 92 -1.08 -24.67 13.29
N ASP A 93 -1.31 -25.92 12.87
CA ASP A 93 -1.84 -26.93 13.78
C ASP A 93 -0.88 -27.19 14.95
N GLY A 94 -1.36 -26.98 16.16
CA GLY A 94 -0.57 -27.14 17.38
C GLY A 94 0.39 -25.99 17.73
N GLY A 95 0.35 -24.84 17.04
CA GLY A 95 1.24 -23.74 17.39
C GLY A 95 0.97 -22.39 16.73
N SER A 96 1.73 -21.40 17.18
CA SER A 96 1.77 -20.07 16.56
C SER A 96 3.15 -19.44 16.76
N SER A 97 3.43 -18.44 15.94
CA SER A 97 4.60 -17.58 16.02
C SER A 97 4.14 -16.15 16.10
N THR A 98 4.82 -15.34 16.91
CA THR A 98 4.55 -13.90 17.03
C THR A 98 5.86 -13.13 16.97
N ALA A 99 5.87 -12.03 16.22
CA ALA A 99 6.96 -11.08 16.18
C ALA A 99 6.43 -9.65 16.42
N GLN A 100 7.17 -8.88 17.21
CA GLN A 100 6.94 -7.45 17.40
C GLN A 100 7.89 -6.67 16.51
N VAL A 101 7.36 -5.71 15.75
CA VAL A 101 8.12 -4.93 14.79
C VAL A 101 7.91 -3.45 15.04
N GLN A 102 9.02 -2.73 15.12
CA GLN A 102 9.07 -1.27 15.19
C GLN A 102 9.62 -0.75 13.86
N VAL A 103 9.02 0.30 13.31
CA VAL A 103 9.36 0.80 11.98
C VAL A 103 9.48 2.31 12.02
N TRP A 104 10.62 2.82 11.55
CA TRP A 104 10.87 4.24 11.32
C TRP A 104 11.07 4.46 9.83
N THR A 105 10.41 5.47 9.29
CA THR A 105 10.59 5.88 7.90
C THR A 105 10.82 7.38 7.88
N ASP A 106 11.80 7.85 7.12
CA ASP A 106 12.06 9.28 6.90
C ASP A 106 12.87 9.48 5.63
N GLY A 107 12.50 10.45 4.78
CA GLY A 107 13.33 10.84 3.64
C GLY A 107 13.66 9.73 2.63
N GLY A 108 12.81 8.70 2.52
CA GLY A 108 13.06 7.52 1.69
C GLY A 108 13.80 6.38 2.41
N TRP A 109 14.37 6.66 3.58
CA TRP A 109 14.95 5.64 4.45
C TRP A 109 13.90 4.92 5.27
N SER A 110 14.11 3.64 5.49
CA SER A 110 13.30 2.81 6.37
C SER A 110 14.20 1.96 7.26
N HIS A 111 13.96 2.00 8.56
CA HIS A 111 14.56 1.12 9.55
C HIS A 111 13.46 0.30 10.22
N SER A 112 13.55 -1.03 10.18
CA SER A 112 12.72 -1.91 10.99
C SER A 112 13.55 -2.67 12.01
N ARG A 113 13.01 -2.78 13.23
CA ARG A 113 13.55 -3.60 14.31
C ARG A 113 12.52 -4.65 14.68
N GLN A 114 12.89 -5.92 14.55
CA GLN A 114 12.00 -7.06 14.76
C GLN A 114 12.53 -7.97 15.86
N THR A 115 11.71 -8.22 16.88
CA THR A 115 11.96 -9.28 17.86
C THR A 115 11.46 -10.60 17.29
N LEU A 116 12.37 -11.50 16.95
CA LEU A 116 12.06 -12.82 16.41
C LEU A 116 11.53 -13.76 17.51
N PRO A 117 10.81 -14.83 17.13
CA PRO A 117 10.33 -15.84 18.09
C PRO A 117 11.44 -16.52 18.90
N SER A 118 12.66 -16.53 18.39
CA SER A 118 13.86 -17.01 19.08
C SER A 118 14.35 -16.09 20.21
N GLY A 119 13.80 -14.88 20.32
CA GLY A 119 14.27 -13.81 21.19
C GLY A 119 15.39 -12.96 20.57
N ALA A 120 15.95 -13.36 19.43
CA ALA A 120 16.91 -12.55 18.70
C ALA A 120 16.23 -11.30 18.13
N VAL A 121 16.91 -10.15 18.19
CA VAL A 121 16.43 -8.90 17.59
C VAL A 121 17.17 -8.68 16.29
N ARG A 122 16.41 -8.58 15.19
CA ARG A 122 16.92 -8.28 13.85
C ARG A 122 16.65 -6.83 13.52
N HIS A 123 17.60 -6.22 12.83
CA HIS A 123 17.48 -4.89 12.26
C HIS A 123 17.62 -4.98 10.74
N ASP A 124 16.81 -4.20 10.04
CA ASP A 124 16.85 -4.03 8.59
C ASP A 124 16.74 -2.52 8.30
N LEU A 125 17.70 -1.96 7.58
CA LEU A 125 17.80 -0.55 7.22
C LEU A 125 17.96 -0.44 5.70
N THR A 126 17.19 0.41 5.03
CA THR A 126 17.25 0.54 3.57
C THR A 126 16.88 1.95 3.11
N ASP A 127 17.47 2.36 1.99
CA ASP A 127 17.16 3.57 1.21
C ASP A 127 16.29 3.27 -0.02
N GLY A 128 15.86 2.02 -0.19
CA GLY A 128 15.13 1.55 -1.38
C GLY A 128 16.02 0.99 -2.50
N GLU A 129 17.34 1.02 -2.37
CA GLU A 129 18.29 0.43 -3.32
C GLU A 129 19.20 -0.62 -2.66
N THR A 130 19.61 -0.38 -1.42
CA THR A 130 20.43 -1.29 -0.61
C THR A 130 19.73 -1.63 0.69
N LEU A 131 19.71 -2.91 1.04
CA LEU A 131 19.29 -3.41 2.34
C LEU A 131 20.52 -3.70 3.18
N TYR A 132 20.58 -3.12 4.36
CA TYR A 132 21.54 -3.44 5.42
C TYR A 132 20.82 -4.20 6.52
N TYR A 133 21.36 -5.35 6.95
CA TYR A 133 20.75 -6.11 8.03
C TYR A 133 21.77 -6.67 9.02
N TRP A 134 21.37 -6.72 10.29
CA TRP A 134 22.18 -7.23 11.39
C TRP A 134 21.29 -7.74 12.53
N TYR A 135 21.94 -8.37 13.50
CA TYR A 135 21.30 -8.77 14.76
C TYR A 135 21.86 -7.92 15.90
N ASP A 136 21.01 -7.65 16.89
CA ASP A 136 21.39 -6.88 18.06
C ASP A 136 22.60 -7.51 18.78
N GLY A 137 23.53 -6.66 19.21
CA GLY A 137 24.85 -7.08 19.75
C GLY A 137 25.89 -7.49 18.70
N SER A 138 25.55 -7.61 17.41
CA SER A 138 26.54 -7.80 16.34
C SER A 138 27.32 -6.51 16.09
N GLN A 139 28.62 -6.62 15.81
CA GLN A 139 29.43 -5.52 15.27
C GLN A 139 29.56 -5.56 13.74
N GLN A 140 28.93 -6.54 13.10
CA GLN A 140 28.94 -6.73 11.66
C GLN A 140 27.51 -6.67 11.12
N TYR A 141 27.36 -6.04 9.97
CA TYR A 141 26.15 -6.08 9.17
C TYR A 141 26.43 -6.79 7.84
N ARG A 142 25.34 -7.12 7.13
CA ARG A 142 25.38 -7.65 5.77
C ARG A 142 24.55 -6.78 4.86
N THR A 143 24.81 -6.87 3.56
CA THR A 143 24.06 -6.14 2.55
C THR A 143 23.40 -7.06 1.53
N ALA A 144 22.32 -6.56 0.93
CA ALA A 144 21.64 -7.15 -0.21
C ALA A 144 21.04 -6.03 -1.08
N PRO A 145 20.73 -6.28 -2.36
CA PRO A 145 19.91 -5.36 -3.16
C PRO A 145 18.53 -5.16 -2.51
N ALA A 146 17.99 -3.95 -2.63
CA ALA A 146 16.64 -3.59 -2.21
C ALA A 146 15.85 -2.95 -3.36
N ASP A 147 14.55 -2.85 -3.13
CA ASP A 147 13.56 -2.23 -3.99
C ASP A 147 12.41 -1.64 -3.14
N SER A 148 11.36 -1.11 -3.79
CA SER A 148 10.21 -0.51 -3.10
C SER A 148 9.48 -1.48 -2.16
N ARG A 149 9.61 -2.79 -2.39
CA ARG A 149 8.94 -3.86 -1.63
C ARG A 149 9.76 -4.30 -0.42
N SER A 150 11.07 -4.06 -0.45
CA SER A 150 12.03 -4.62 0.50
C SER A 150 11.78 -4.20 1.95
N SER A 151 11.34 -2.95 2.19
CA SER A 151 10.99 -2.51 3.56
C SER A 151 9.80 -3.28 4.12
N ASP A 152 8.72 -3.42 3.36
CA ASP A 152 7.52 -4.14 3.81
C ASP A 152 7.80 -5.66 3.93
N LEU A 153 8.60 -6.23 3.03
CA LEU A 153 9.04 -7.63 3.11
C LEU A 153 9.90 -7.90 4.35
N ALA A 154 10.79 -6.98 4.74
CA ALA A 154 11.59 -7.13 5.96
C ALA A 154 10.71 -7.20 7.23
N GLN A 155 9.57 -6.50 7.21
CA GLN A 155 8.58 -6.53 8.30
C GLN A 155 7.70 -7.79 8.29
N HIS A 156 7.81 -8.68 7.28
CA HIS A 156 6.92 -9.83 7.06
C HIS A 156 5.44 -9.43 6.92
N ILE A 157 5.19 -8.33 6.20
CA ILE A 157 3.84 -7.84 5.93
C ILE A 157 3.54 -7.85 4.42
N PRO A 158 2.25 -7.92 4.02
CA PRO A 158 1.86 -7.60 2.65
C PRO A 158 2.39 -6.22 2.27
N THR A 159 2.96 -6.13 1.08
CA THR A 159 3.49 -4.87 0.54
C THR A 159 2.36 -3.92 0.21
N TYR A 160 2.63 -2.61 0.17
CA TYR A 160 1.64 -1.65 -0.33
C TYR A 160 1.18 -2.00 -1.76
N GLU A 161 2.11 -2.43 -2.59
CA GLU A 161 1.88 -2.95 -3.94
C GLU A 161 0.91 -4.13 -3.95
N THR A 162 0.90 -4.97 -2.91
CA THR A 162 -0.03 -6.11 -2.80
C THR A 162 -1.49 -5.68 -2.86
N VAL A 163 -1.85 -4.51 -2.33
CA VAL A 163 -3.23 -3.99 -2.38
C VAL A 163 -3.50 -3.23 -3.67
N LEU A 164 -2.51 -2.48 -4.17
CA LEU A 164 -2.67 -1.68 -5.39
C LEU A 164 -2.72 -2.51 -6.68
N GLU A 165 -2.01 -3.64 -6.71
CA GLU A 165 -1.87 -4.52 -7.87
C GLU A 165 -2.91 -5.66 -7.87
N LEU A 166 -3.92 -5.62 -6.99
CA LEU A 166 -4.99 -6.63 -6.93
C LEU A 166 -5.78 -6.67 -8.24
N ASP A 167 -6.03 -7.88 -8.73
CA ASP A 167 -6.98 -8.11 -9.81
C ASP A 167 -8.41 -7.88 -9.30
N SER A 168 -9.16 -7.01 -9.97
CA SER A 168 -10.55 -6.73 -9.62
C SER A 168 -11.45 -7.97 -9.63
N ASP A 169 -11.12 -8.99 -10.42
CA ASP A 169 -11.87 -10.24 -10.47
C ASP A 169 -11.65 -11.13 -9.23
N GLU A 170 -10.60 -10.86 -8.45
CA GLU A 170 -10.30 -11.55 -7.19
C GLU A 170 -10.89 -10.84 -5.96
N ILE A 171 -11.31 -9.58 -6.10
CA ILE A 171 -11.90 -8.79 -5.02
C ILE A 171 -13.36 -9.20 -4.80
N VAL A 172 -13.63 -9.83 -3.66
CA VAL A 172 -14.96 -10.36 -3.32
C VAL A 172 -15.76 -9.43 -2.41
N SER A 173 -15.09 -8.55 -1.67
CA SER A 173 -15.73 -7.51 -0.86
C SER A 173 -14.79 -6.32 -0.70
N ALA A 174 -15.34 -5.13 -0.61
CA ALA A 174 -14.60 -3.93 -0.29
C ALA A 174 -15.54 -2.89 0.33
N GLY A 175 -15.01 -2.04 1.20
CA GLY A 175 -15.82 -1.02 1.84
C GLY A 175 -15.08 -0.24 2.91
N HIS A 176 -15.78 0.72 3.51
CA HIS A 176 -15.30 1.38 4.72
C HIS A 176 -15.65 0.51 5.94
N GLU A 177 -14.66 0.31 6.81
CA GLU A 177 -14.83 -0.47 8.05
C GLU A 177 -13.96 0.14 9.15
N SER A 178 -14.32 -0.06 10.41
CA SER A 178 -13.41 0.21 11.53
C SER A 178 -12.62 -1.05 11.86
N ARG A 179 -11.31 -0.92 12.06
CA ARG A 179 -10.47 -1.99 12.58
C ARG A 179 -9.92 -1.56 13.94
N GLY A 180 -10.52 -2.08 15.00
CA GLY A 180 -10.40 -1.46 16.32
C GLY A 180 -11.05 -0.07 16.31
N GLU A 181 -10.32 0.95 16.74
CA GLU A 181 -10.78 2.35 16.70
C GLU A 181 -10.37 3.09 15.42
N LEU A 182 -9.61 2.44 14.52
CA LEU A 182 -9.04 3.08 13.34
C LEU A 182 -10.00 2.98 12.14
N PRO A 183 -10.36 4.10 11.48
CA PRO A 183 -11.13 4.07 10.26
C PRO A 183 -10.28 3.51 9.12
N CYS A 184 -10.79 2.47 8.45
CA CYS A 184 -10.09 1.74 7.42
C CYS A 184 -10.92 1.58 6.15
N ILE A 185 -10.20 1.33 5.06
CA ILE A 185 -10.73 0.71 3.86
C ILE A 185 -10.41 -0.79 3.96
N LEU A 186 -11.45 -1.62 3.98
CA LEU A 186 -11.35 -3.07 3.86
C LEU A 186 -11.30 -3.45 2.38
N VAL A 187 -10.41 -4.39 2.07
CA VAL A 187 -10.44 -5.20 0.84
C VAL A 187 -10.38 -6.68 1.23
N GLU A 188 -11.35 -7.47 0.79
CA GLU A 188 -11.32 -8.93 0.87
C GLU A 188 -11.12 -9.51 -0.52
N VAL A 189 -10.15 -10.41 -0.65
CA VAL A 189 -9.83 -11.08 -1.91
C VAL A 189 -9.79 -12.59 -1.77
N ARG A 190 -10.10 -13.27 -2.88
CA ARG A 190 -9.98 -14.73 -3.04
C ARG A 190 -9.06 -15.03 -4.23
N PRO A 191 -7.73 -15.11 -4.01
CA PRO A 191 -6.76 -15.28 -5.07
C PRO A 191 -7.00 -16.56 -5.87
N GLY A 192 -7.00 -16.47 -7.20
CA GLY A 192 -7.13 -17.62 -8.10
C GLY A 192 -8.36 -18.51 -7.88
N ARG A 193 -9.42 -18.00 -7.23
CA ARG A 193 -10.58 -18.78 -6.76
C ARG A 193 -10.21 -19.96 -5.85
N SER A 194 -9.12 -19.81 -5.10
CA SER A 194 -8.70 -20.76 -4.07
C SER A 194 -9.67 -20.75 -2.87
N GLN A 195 -9.46 -21.67 -1.92
CA GLN A 195 -10.12 -21.61 -0.61
C GLN A 195 -9.48 -20.57 0.32
N GLN A 196 -8.41 -19.90 -0.12
CA GLN A 196 -7.74 -18.88 0.65
C GLN A 196 -8.50 -17.57 0.55
N ILE A 197 -8.74 -16.93 1.69
CA ILE A 197 -9.31 -15.59 1.79
C ILE A 197 -8.25 -14.69 2.41
N GLN A 198 -7.97 -13.56 1.76
CA GLN A 198 -7.06 -12.55 2.28
C GLN A 198 -7.85 -11.26 2.53
N ARG A 199 -7.58 -10.60 3.65
CA ARG A 199 -8.21 -9.33 4.03
C ARG A 199 -7.16 -8.30 4.35
N TYR A 200 -7.38 -7.08 3.88
CA TYR A 200 -6.48 -5.95 4.09
C TYR A 200 -7.29 -4.77 4.62
N TRP A 201 -6.81 -4.14 5.68
CA TRP A 201 -7.36 -2.92 6.24
C TRP A 201 -6.34 -1.81 6.11
N VAL A 202 -6.62 -0.83 5.25
CA VAL A 202 -5.77 0.34 5.03
C VAL A 202 -6.35 1.54 5.78
N SER A 203 -5.55 2.18 6.63
CA SER A 203 -5.96 3.38 7.38
C SER A 203 -6.39 4.49 6.42
N VAL A 204 -7.57 5.05 6.63
CA VAL A 204 -8.03 6.24 5.90
C VAL A 204 -7.14 7.46 6.20
N ASP A 205 -6.65 7.56 7.43
CA ASP A 205 -5.91 8.73 7.90
C ASP A 205 -4.45 8.74 7.44
N SER A 206 -3.81 7.57 7.33
CA SER A 206 -2.38 7.46 7.03
C SER A 206 -2.05 6.71 5.73
N GLY A 207 -3.02 6.04 5.11
CA GLY A 207 -2.76 5.16 3.96
C GLY A 207 -1.90 3.94 4.26
N LEU A 208 -1.54 3.70 5.52
CA LEU A 208 -0.76 2.55 5.95
C LEU A 208 -1.66 1.35 6.22
N LEU A 209 -1.14 0.15 5.94
CA LEU A 209 -1.77 -1.11 6.33
C LEU A 209 -1.87 -1.18 7.86
N VAL A 210 -3.09 -1.29 8.38
CA VAL A 210 -3.43 -1.41 9.81
C VAL A 210 -3.59 -2.86 10.20
N SER A 211 -4.15 -3.68 9.30
CA SER A 211 -4.26 -5.10 9.53
C SER A 211 -4.23 -5.85 8.21
N ALA A 212 -3.70 -7.07 8.25
CA ALA A 212 -3.86 -8.04 7.19
C ALA A 212 -4.14 -9.41 7.79
N GLU A 213 -4.99 -10.19 7.15
CA GLU A 213 -5.31 -11.55 7.55
C GLU A 213 -5.29 -12.46 6.34
N THR A 214 -4.80 -13.68 6.54
CA THR A 214 -4.97 -14.77 5.58
C THR A 214 -5.63 -15.93 6.28
N GLU A 215 -6.75 -16.38 5.72
CA GLU A 215 -7.47 -17.56 6.12
C GLU A 215 -7.38 -18.65 5.04
N GLU A 216 -7.22 -19.90 5.47
CA GLU A 216 -7.24 -21.08 4.61
C GLU A 216 -8.12 -22.14 5.28
N ASP A 217 -9.07 -22.71 4.54
CA ASP A 217 -10.05 -23.69 5.05
C ASP A 217 -10.79 -23.22 6.32
N GLY A 218 -11.10 -21.93 6.39
CA GLY A 218 -11.78 -21.31 7.54
C GLY A 218 -10.89 -21.14 8.79
N ARG A 219 -9.57 -21.31 8.66
CA ARG A 219 -8.60 -21.11 9.73
C ARG A 219 -7.71 -19.92 9.41
N LEU A 220 -7.55 -19.01 10.37
CA LEU A 220 -6.58 -17.94 10.29
C LEU A 220 -5.17 -18.53 10.34
N ILE A 221 -4.36 -18.30 9.30
CA ILE A 221 -2.98 -18.79 9.19
C ILE A 221 -1.95 -17.65 9.29
N TYR A 222 -2.38 -16.41 9.06
CA TYR A 222 -1.54 -15.23 9.16
C TYR A 222 -2.37 -14.05 9.65
N ARG A 223 -1.76 -13.22 10.52
CA ARG A 223 -2.32 -11.94 10.93
C ARG A 223 -1.22 -10.91 11.13
N MET A 224 -1.47 -9.69 10.67
CA MET A 224 -0.72 -8.50 11.04
C MET A 224 -1.68 -7.47 11.63
N THR A 225 -1.24 -6.76 12.67
CA THR A 225 -2.00 -5.69 13.33
C THR A 225 -1.08 -4.53 13.73
N ALA A 226 -1.56 -3.31 13.50
CA ALA A 226 -0.90 -2.05 13.85
C ALA A 226 -1.97 -1.08 14.40
N PHE A 227 -2.50 -1.37 15.60
CA PHE A 227 -3.63 -0.62 16.16
C PHE A 227 -3.22 0.66 16.89
N SER A 228 -1.94 0.82 17.20
CA SER A 228 -1.42 2.08 17.73
C SER A 228 -1.45 3.15 16.63
N PRO A 229 -1.93 4.37 16.93
CA PRO A 229 -1.83 5.49 16.00
C PRO A 229 -0.38 5.69 15.54
N VAL A 230 -0.23 5.98 14.26
CA VAL A 230 1.08 6.27 13.67
C VAL A 230 1.58 7.60 14.22
N GLN A 231 2.83 7.64 14.66
CA GLN A 231 3.49 8.89 14.99
C GLN A 231 4.06 9.50 13.70
N SER A 232 3.61 10.68 13.32
CA SER A 232 4.14 11.41 12.17
C SER A 232 4.31 12.89 12.52
N PRO A 233 5.47 13.51 12.27
CA PRO A 233 6.64 12.95 11.58
C PRO A 233 7.41 11.90 12.40
N CYS A 234 8.44 11.29 11.79
CA CYS A 234 9.35 10.37 12.45
C CYS A 234 9.96 11.02 13.72
N PRO A 235 10.08 10.31 14.85
CA PRO A 235 10.75 10.79 16.06
C PRO A 235 12.18 11.28 15.77
N ALA A 236 12.56 12.43 16.32
CA ALA A 236 13.88 13.03 16.09
C ALA A 236 15.05 12.21 16.67
N ASP A 237 14.74 11.28 17.59
CA ASP A 237 15.69 10.34 18.20
C ASP A 237 15.75 9.00 17.46
N ALA A 238 15.04 8.84 16.33
CA ALA A 238 15.16 7.67 15.48
C ALA A 238 16.59 7.54 14.94
N SER A 239 17.11 6.31 14.94
CA SER A 239 18.46 6.00 14.49
C SER A 239 18.43 5.29 13.16
N PHE A 240 19.15 5.81 12.17
CA PHE A 240 19.41 5.19 10.87
C PHE A 240 20.93 4.97 10.72
N ALA A 241 21.52 4.30 11.71
CA ALA A 241 22.94 4.04 11.80
C ALA A 241 23.24 2.54 11.82
N LEU A 242 24.39 2.17 11.26
CA LEU A 242 24.92 0.81 11.23
C LEU A 242 25.61 0.45 12.55
N PRO A 243 25.87 -0.85 12.81
CA PRO A 243 26.54 -1.31 14.03
C PRO A 243 27.92 -0.69 14.32
N ASP A 244 28.63 -0.27 13.27
CA ASP A 244 29.93 0.41 13.37
C ASP A 244 29.83 1.91 13.64
N ARG A 245 28.61 2.42 13.81
CA ARG A 245 28.24 3.84 14.02
C ARG A 245 28.31 4.71 12.78
N GLU A 246 28.44 4.13 11.59
CA GLU A 246 28.19 4.88 10.36
C GLU A 246 26.72 5.31 10.31
N VAL A 247 26.48 6.62 10.22
CA VAL A 247 25.13 7.19 10.11
C VAL A 247 24.79 7.31 8.63
N LEU A 248 23.75 6.61 8.21
CA LEU A 248 23.30 6.64 6.81
C LEU A 248 22.24 7.72 6.57
N HIS A 249 21.43 8.05 7.59
CA HIS A 249 20.40 9.08 7.51
C HIS A 249 20.19 9.81 8.85
N THR A 250 19.79 11.08 8.78
CA THR A 250 19.43 11.91 9.93
C THR A 250 18.03 12.46 9.73
N VAL A 251 17.15 12.30 10.72
CA VAL A 251 15.74 12.69 10.61
C VAL A 251 15.60 14.18 10.28
N GLY A 252 14.81 14.49 9.25
CA GLY A 252 14.55 15.86 8.80
C GLY A 252 15.72 16.54 8.07
N GLY A 253 16.77 15.78 7.74
CA GLY A 253 17.92 16.21 6.93
C GLY A 253 17.69 16.12 5.43
#